data_AF-A0A814LVD8-F1
#
_entry.id   AF-A0A814LVD8-F1
#
_cell.length_a   1.000
_cell.length_b   1.000
_cell.length_c   1.000
_cell.angle_alpha   90.00
_cell.angle_beta   90.00
_cell.angle_gamma   90.00
#
_symmetry.space_group_name_H-M   'P 1'
#
loop_
_entity.id
_entity.type
_entity.pdbx_description
1 polymer ?
#
loop_
_entity_poly.entity_id
_entity_poly.type
_entity_poly.pdbx_seq_one_letter_code
_entity_poly.pdbx_strand_id
1 'polypeptide(L)'
;MSIDLQFNTYQQLYFQHQTIRREHQEILLESLQQLKTNVNNSLKDDKYKYENIKETYYHKFNIFKRIFTHTALQYRNSFVIPFKQIYQQRKYLSTKIIQLFNEITFETLSIEMRTHWNGSIAVVYNPITGRTEWKQYRHGGIHGVFNPITHTIEWEDGFQTGVYGVFNPKLNIVEWKKFYKGGVHGVYNPSIDTIEWQTSFHSGIGGVYNPLTKEIEWKTSFKGGIVGYFDYETQTIKWIEKWHHGLALISWNSSMNSYLTTSSCGWYGDN
;
A
#
# COMPACT_ATOMS: atom_id res chain seq x y z
N MET A 1 -22.41 -17.63 -13.20
CA MET A 1 -21.23 -17.22 -13.98
C MET A 1 -20.19 -18.35 -13.91
N SER A 2 -19.60 -18.75 -15.05
CA SER A 2 -18.54 -19.76 -15.05
C SER A 2 -17.30 -19.26 -14.29
N ILE A 3 -16.49 -20.19 -13.79
CA ILE A 3 -15.26 -19.83 -13.08
C ILE A 3 -14.26 -19.13 -14.01
N ASP A 4 -14.17 -19.55 -15.28
CA ASP A 4 -13.28 -18.95 -16.28
C ASP A 4 -13.68 -17.49 -16.57
N LEU A 5 -14.98 -17.19 -16.68
CA LEU A 5 -15.43 -15.82 -16.87
C LEU A 5 -15.08 -14.96 -15.65
N GLN A 6 -15.18 -15.50 -14.43
CA GLN A 6 -14.79 -14.78 -13.20
C GLN A 6 -13.29 -14.49 -13.16
N PHE A 7 -12.45 -15.44 -13.58
CA PHE A 7 -11.00 -15.22 -13.71
C PHE A 7 -10.67 -14.16 -14.76
N ASN A 8 -11.30 -14.23 -15.93
CA ASN A 8 -11.08 -13.26 -17.00
C ASN A 8 -11.48 -11.84 -16.57
N THR A 9 -12.64 -11.68 -15.92
CA THR A 9 -13.06 -10.38 -15.37
C THR A 9 -12.09 -9.89 -14.30
N TYR A 10 -11.62 -10.76 -13.41
CA TYR A 10 -10.60 -10.38 -12.41
C TYR A 10 -9.31 -9.93 -13.08
N GLN A 11 -8.81 -10.64 -14.09
CA GLN A 11 -7.58 -10.28 -14.80
C GLN A 11 -7.71 -8.94 -15.52
N GLN A 12 -8.86 -8.66 -16.13
CA GLN A 12 -9.14 -7.37 -16.75
C GLN A 12 -9.11 -6.23 -15.72
N LEU A 13 -9.82 -6.40 -14.59
CA LEU A 13 -9.85 -5.40 -13.52
C LEU A 13 -8.47 -5.21 -12.88
N TYR A 14 -7.70 -6.28 -12.73
CA TYR A 14 -6.33 -6.22 -12.22
C TYR A 14 -5.40 -5.47 -13.18
N PHE A 15 -5.50 -5.73 -14.47
CA PHE A 15 -4.73 -5.00 -15.49
C PHE A 15 -5.11 -3.51 -15.54
N GLN A 16 -6.41 -3.21 -15.46
CA GLN A 16 -6.90 -1.83 -15.34
C GLN A 16 -6.34 -1.16 -14.09
N HIS A 17 -6.39 -1.84 -12.94
CA HIS A 17 -5.79 -1.35 -11.72
C HIS A 17 -4.29 -1.04 -11.89
N GLN A 18 -3.53 -1.85 -12.63
CA GLN A 18 -2.10 -1.64 -12.92
C GLN A 18 -1.80 -0.54 -13.94
N THR A 19 -2.78 -0.08 -14.71
CA THR A 19 -2.60 0.97 -15.74
C THR A 19 -3.25 2.31 -15.41
N ILE A 20 -4.39 2.31 -14.71
CA ILE A 20 -5.14 3.51 -14.32
C ILE A 20 -4.42 4.32 -13.23
N ARG A 21 -4.35 5.64 -13.40
CA ARG A 21 -3.80 6.56 -12.40
C ARG A 21 -4.56 6.46 -11.07
N ARG A 22 -3.86 6.65 -9.94
CA ARG A 22 -4.41 6.57 -8.59
C ARG A 22 -5.69 7.40 -8.41
N GLU A 23 -5.70 8.62 -8.94
CA GLU A 23 -6.85 9.56 -8.89
C GLU A 23 -8.14 8.99 -9.49
N HIS A 24 -8.06 7.97 -10.34
CA HIS A 24 -9.19 7.41 -11.07
C HIS A 24 -9.48 5.96 -10.70
N GLN A 25 -8.83 5.43 -9.66
CA GLN A 25 -9.03 4.04 -9.23
C GLN A 25 -10.45 3.77 -8.72
N GLU A 26 -11.18 4.81 -8.29
CA GLU A 26 -12.56 4.70 -7.79
C GLU A 26 -13.53 4.08 -8.80
N ILE A 27 -13.28 4.27 -10.11
CA ILE A 27 -14.13 3.73 -11.17
C ILE A 27 -14.16 2.19 -11.18
N LEU A 28 -13.17 1.54 -10.58
CA LEU A 28 -13.06 0.08 -10.52
C LEU A 28 -13.86 -0.53 -9.36
N LEU A 29 -14.20 0.26 -8.33
CA LEU A 29 -14.77 -0.25 -7.08
C LEU A 29 -16.12 -0.94 -7.29
N GLU A 30 -17.00 -0.36 -8.12
CA GLU A 30 -18.32 -0.92 -8.39
C GLU A 30 -18.22 -2.29 -9.09
N SER A 31 -17.40 -2.36 -10.15
CA SER A 31 -17.19 -3.60 -10.92
C SER A 31 -16.54 -4.69 -10.06
N LEU A 32 -15.56 -4.33 -9.22
CA LEU A 32 -14.95 -5.26 -8.27
C LEU A 32 -15.93 -5.74 -7.21
N GLN A 33 -16.78 -4.86 -6.68
CA GLN A 33 -17.79 -5.23 -5.69
C GLN A 33 -18.84 -6.18 -6.30
N GLN A 34 -19.25 -5.95 -7.55
CA GLN A 34 -20.12 -6.86 -8.27
C GLN A 34 -19.45 -8.23 -8.48
N LEU A 35 -18.19 -8.26 -8.93
CA LEU A 35 -17.43 -9.50 -9.11
C LEU A 35 -17.27 -10.27 -7.79
N LYS A 36 -16.92 -9.56 -6.70
CA LYS A 36 -16.80 -10.12 -5.34
C LYS A 36 -18.10 -10.77 -4.89
N THR A 37 -19.24 -10.12 -5.10
CA THR A 37 -20.57 -10.65 -4.77
C THR A 37 -20.87 -11.92 -5.59
N ASN A 38 -20.63 -11.87 -6.90
CA ASN A 38 -20.86 -13.01 -7.80
C ASN A 38 -19.99 -14.23 -7.45
N VAL A 39 -18.71 -14.00 -7.15
CA VAL A 39 -17.76 -15.06 -6.75
C VAL A 39 -18.16 -15.65 -5.40
N ASN A 40 -18.53 -14.83 -4.42
CA ASN A 40 -18.94 -15.29 -3.10
C ASN A 40 -20.22 -16.14 -3.14
N ASN A 41 -21.21 -15.74 -3.94
CA ASN A 41 -22.42 -16.53 -4.13
C ASN A 41 -22.09 -17.90 -4.75
N SER A 42 -21.30 -17.90 -5.83
CA SER A 42 -20.92 -19.14 -6.49
C SER A 42 -20.02 -20.03 -5.60
N LEU A 43 -19.20 -19.43 -4.73
CA LEU A 43 -18.34 -20.16 -3.79
C LEU A 43 -19.15 -20.91 -2.73
N LYS A 44 -20.26 -20.32 -2.26
CA LYS A 44 -21.20 -20.98 -1.36
C LYS A 44 -21.83 -22.20 -2.04
N ASP A 45 -22.27 -22.04 -3.28
CA ASP A 45 -22.87 -23.12 -4.07
C ASP A 45 -21.88 -24.25 -4.34
N ASP A 46 -20.65 -23.94 -4.73
CA ASP A 46 -19.61 -24.93 -4.99
C ASP A 46 -19.20 -25.68 -3.72
N LYS A 47 -19.13 -24.98 -2.58
CA LYS A 47 -18.86 -25.61 -1.28
C LYS A 47 -19.96 -26.62 -0.95
N TYR A 48 -21.23 -26.21 -1.08
CA TYR A 48 -22.37 -27.08 -0.81
C TYR A 48 -22.38 -28.30 -1.73
N LYS A 49 -22.19 -28.12 -3.04
CA LYS A 49 -22.10 -29.22 -4.02
C LYS A 49 -20.96 -30.18 -3.71
N TYR A 50 -19.77 -29.65 -3.41
CA TYR A 50 -18.61 -30.46 -3.06
C TYR A 50 -18.85 -31.30 -1.81
N GLU A 51 -19.35 -30.71 -0.72
CA GLU A 51 -19.62 -31.47 0.51
C GLU A 51 -20.71 -32.52 0.30
N ASN A 52 -21.78 -32.23 -0.44
CA ASN A 52 -22.82 -33.22 -0.74
C ASN A 52 -22.29 -34.40 -1.59
N ILE A 53 -21.49 -34.13 -2.63
CA ILE A 53 -20.87 -35.18 -3.47
C ILE A 53 -19.90 -36.02 -2.64
N LYS A 54 -19.14 -35.36 -1.77
CA LYS A 54 -18.19 -35.99 -0.87
C LYS A 54 -18.92 -36.89 0.13
N GLU A 55 -19.95 -36.42 0.80
CA GLU A 55 -20.81 -37.22 1.69
C GLU A 55 -21.43 -38.42 0.96
N THR A 56 -21.96 -38.20 -0.25
CA THR A 56 -22.50 -39.27 -1.10
C THR A 56 -21.42 -40.33 -1.40
N TYR A 57 -20.19 -39.91 -1.70
CA TYR A 57 -19.06 -40.83 -1.87
C TYR A 57 -18.76 -41.60 -0.58
N TYR A 58 -18.78 -40.92 0.58
CA TYR A 58 -18.52 -41.55 1.87
C TYR A 58 -19.58 -42.59 2.23
N HIS A 59 -20.86 -42.29 1.98
CA HIS A 59 -21.99 -43.18 2.23
C HIS A 59 -22.05 -44.37 1.26
N LYS A 60 -21.89 -44.13 -0.05
CA LYS A 60 -21.96 -45.21 -1.06
C LYS A 60 -20.76 -46.16 -0.99
N PHE A 61 -19.58 -45.62 -0.72
CA PHE A 61 -18.34 -46.39 -0.71
C PHE A 61 -17.74 -46.32 0.70
N ASN A 62 -17.98 -47.35 1.52
CA ASN A 62 -17.27 -47.49 2.81
C ASN A 62 -15.77 -47.79 2.59
N ILE A 63 -14.96 -47.78 3.66
CA ILE A 63 -13.51 -47.94 3.57
C ILE A 63 -13.10 -49.19 2.77
N PHE A 64 -13.73 -50.33 3.00
CA PHE A 64 -13.42 -51.56 2.28
C PHE A 64 -13.79 -51.47 0.79
N LYS A 65 -14.96 -50.93 0.44
CA LYS A 65 -15.35 -50.74 -0.97
C LYS A 65 -14.45 -49.75 -1.71
N ARG A 66 -13.86 -48.76 -1.02
CA ARG A 66 -12.94 -47.79 -1.65
C ARG A 66 -11.62 -48.41 -2.10
N ILE A 67 -11.10 -49.37 -1.33
CA ILE A 67 -9.76 -49.94 -1.57
C ILE A 67 -9.80 -50.97 -2.70
N PHE A 68 -10.93 -51.67 -2.87
CA PHE A 68 -11.00 -52.84 -3.74
C PHE A 68 -11.92 -52.69 -4.96
N THR A 69 -12.47 -51.50 -5.24
CA THR A 69 -13.41 -51.33 -6.37
C THR A 69 -13.01 -50.22 -7.35
N HIS A 70 -13.01 -50.58 -8.63
CA HIS A 70 -12.81 -49.63 -9.74
C HIS A 70 -13.89 -48.54 -9.78
N THR A 71 -15.13 -48.88 -9.37
CA THR A 71 -16.27 -47.96 -9.36
C THR A 71 -16.12 -46.81 -8.35
N ALA A 72 -15.55 -47.08 -7.17
CA ALA A 72 -15.24 -46.03 -6.19
C ALA A 72 -14.19 -45.04 -6.75
N LEU A 73 -13.15 -45.56 -7.40
CA LEU A 73 -12.11 -44.74 -8.02
C LEU A 73 -12.67 -43.88 -9.15
N GLN A 74 -13.49 -44.47 -10.04
CA GLN A 74 -14.17 -43.73 -11.12
C GLN A 74 -15.05 -42.62 -10.58
N TYR A 75 -15.86 -42.87 -9.54
CA TYR A 75 -16.72 -41.85 -8.94
C TYR A 75 -15.89 -40.71 -8.34
N ARG A 76 -14.83 -41.05 -7.61
CA ARG A 76 -13.91 -40.06 -7.02
C ARG A 76 -13.30 -39.16 -8.10
N ASN A 77 -12.81 -39.75 -9.19
CA ASN A 77 -12.14 -39.02 -10.26
C ASN A 77 -13.11 -38.20 -11.11
N SER A 78 -14.34 -38.66 -11.30
CA SER A 78 -15.33 -37.97 -12.14
C SER A 78 -16.10 -36.88 -11.39
N PHE A 79 -16.27 -37.01 -10.07
CA PHE A 79 -17.13 -36.11 -9.29
C PHE A 79 -16.39 -35.46 -8.12
N VAL A 80 -15.78 -36.24 -7.23
CA VAL A 80 -15.19 -35.65 -6.00
C VAL A 80 -14.03 -34.71 -6.33
N ILE A 81 -13.09 -35.13 -7.20
CA ILE A 81 -11.91 -34.34 -7.54
C ILE A 81 -12.26 -33.07 -8.31
N PRO A 82 -13.05 -33.11 -9.40
CA PRO A 82 -13.37 -31.90 -10.17
C PRO A 82 -14.12 -30.84 -9.34
N PHE A 83 -15.11 -31.24 -8.55
CA PHE A 83 -15.84 -30.28 -7.69
C PHE A 83 -14.96 -29.72 -6.58
N LYS A 84 -14.04 -30.51 -6.02
CA LYS A 84 -13.02 -30.01 -5.09
C LYS A 84 -12.12 -28.96 -5.75
N GLN A 85 -11.68 -29.21 -6.98
CA GLN A 85 -10.82 -28.29 -7.73
C GLN A 85 -11.53 -26.97 -8.01
N ILE A 86 -12.78 -27.01 -8.50
CA ILE A 86 -13.59 -25.81 -8.74
C ILE A 86 -13.75 -25.00 -7.44
N TYR A 87 -14.10 -25.66 -6.33
CA TYR A 87 -14.22 -25.01 -5.04
C TYR A 87 -12.90 -24.34 -4.60
N GLN A 88 -11.76 -25.02 -4.75
CA GLN A 88 -10.44 -24.50 -4.39
C GLN A 88 -10.03 -23.31 -5.28
N GLN A 89 -10.23 -23.41 -6.59
CA GLN A 89 -9.96 -22.32 -7.54
C GLN A 89 -10.80 -21.09 -7.21
N ARG A 90 -12.10 -21.27 -6.91
CA ARG A 90 -12.98 -20.15 -6.58
C ARG A 90 -12.66 -19.54 -5.21
N LYS A 91 -12.23 -20.35 -4.25
CA LYS A 91 -11.71 -19.87 -2.96
C LYS A 91 -10.46 -19.01 -3.16
N TYR A 92 -9.52 -19.46 -3.99
CA TYR A 92 -8.33 -18.70 -4.34
C TYR A 92 -8.68 -17.36 -5.01
N LEU A 93 -9.58 -17.39 -6.00
CA LEU A 93 -10.05 -16.19 -6.68
C LEU A 93 -10.72 -15.20 -5.72
N SER A 94 -11.57 -15.68 -4.81
CA SER A 94 -12.19 -14.86 -3.76
C SER A 94 -11.14 -14.13 -2.91
N THR A 95 -10.07 -14.82 -2.49
CA THR A 95 -8.97 -14.19 -1.76
C THR A 95 -8.28 -13.09 -2.59
N LYS A 96 -8.03 -13.33 -3.88
CA LYS A 96 -7.40 -12.36 -4.77
C LYS A 96 -8.25 -11.12 -5.03
N ILE A 97 -9.56 -11.30 -5.20
CA ILE A 97 -10.50 -10.19 -5.34
C ILE A 97 -10.57 -9.35 -4.05
N ILE A 98 -10.59 -10.00 -2.88
CA ILE A 98 -10.58 -9.28 -1.59
C ILE A 98 -9.30 -8.46 -1.42
N GLN A 99 -8.14 -9.04 -1.76
CA GLN A 99 -6.86 -8.33 -1.74
C GLN A 99 -6.90 -7.08 -2.62
N LEU A 100 -7.27 -7.24 -3.89
CA LEU A 100 -7.36 -6.15 -4.86
C LEU A 100 -8.39 -5.09 -4.47
N PHE A 101 -9.56 -5.51 -3.98
CA PHE A 101 -10.61 -4.60 -3.52
C PHE A 101 -10.11 -3.73 -2.35
N ASN A 102 -9.44 -4.34 -1.38
CA ASN A 102 -8.91 -3.61 -0.24
C ASN A 102 -7.81 -2.64 -0.68
N GLU A 103 -6.89 -3.09 -1.55
CA GLU A 103 -5.82 -2.25 -2.12
C GLU A 103 -6.39 -1.00 -2.80
N ILE A 104 -7.33 -1.17 -3.73
CA ILE A 104 -7.98 -0.05 -4.42
C ILE A 104 -8.74 0.84 -3.45
N THR A 105 -9.47 0.26 -2.49
CA THR A 105 -10.18 1.04 -1.47
C THR A 105 -9.22 1.93 -0.68
N PHE A 106 -8.05 1.41 -0.29
CA PHE A 106 -7.01 2.21 0.38
C PHE A 106 -6.43 3.29 -0.54
N GLU A 107 -6.21 2.98 -1.82
CA GLU A 107 -5.67 3.94 -2.78
C GLU A 107 -6.62 5.11 -3.08
N THR A 108 -7.94 4.87 -3.03
CA THR A 108 -8.99 5.88 -3.23
C THR A 108 -9.18 6.83 -2.06
N LEU A 109 -8.55 6.58 -0.91
CA LEU A 109 -8.61 7.50 0.22
C LEU A 109 -7.89 8.82 -0.12
N SER A 110 -8.48 9.93 0.32
CA SER A 110 -7.84 11.26 0.22
C SER A 110 -6.54 11.32 1.02
N ILE A 111 -6.44 10.55 2.10
CA ILE A 111 -5.25 10.43 2.92
C ILE A 111 -4.98 8.94 3.19
N GLU A 112 -3.79 8.49 2.85
CA GLU A 112 -3.29 7.16 3.18
C GLU A 112 -2.02 7.27 4.01
N MET A 113 -1.97 6.52 5.12
CA MET A 113 -0.81 6.42 5.99
C MET A 113 -0.38 4.98 6.14
N ARG A 114 0.92 4.71 6.01
CA ARG A 114 1.51 3.42 6.35
C ARG A 114 2.60 3.58 7.40
N THR A 115 2.80 2.50 8.17
CA THR A 115 3.77 2.49 9.27
C THR A 115 4.65 1.25 9.19
N HIS A 116 5.91 1.36 9.60
CA HIS A 116 6.83 0.23 9.64
C HIS A 116 7.55 0.17 10.99
N TRP A 117 7.49 -0.98 11.66
CA TRP A 117 8.06 -1.17 13.00
C TRP A 117 9.59 -1.28 12.95
N ASN A 118 10.30 -0.63 13.88
CA ASN A 118 11.76 -0.64 13.98
C ASN A 118 12.47 -0.36 12.65
N GLY A 119 11.94 0.61 11.90
CA GLY A 119 12.50 1.02 10.64
C GLY A 119 11.75 2.20 10.04
N SER A 120 12.19 2.64 8.88
CA SER A 120 11.57 3.73 8.13
C SER A 120 10.69 3.17 7.01
N ILE A 121 9.79 4.01 6.55
CA ILE A 121 8.95 3.80 5.38
C ILE A 121 8.85 5.13 4.66
N ALA A 122 8.89 5.11 3.34
CA ALA A 122 8.73 6.28 2.50
C ALA A 122 7.74 5.99 1.38
N VAL A 123 7.03 7.03 0.96
CA VAL A 123 6.10 7.02 -0.15
C VAL A 123 6.46 8.15 -1.10
N VAL A 124 6.39 7.87 -2.39
CA VAL A 124 6.53 8.88 -3.44
C VAL A 124 5.41 8.70 -4.44
N TYR A 125 4.77 9.80 -4.80
CA TYR A 125 3.80 9.85 -5.89
C TYR A 125 4.48 10.34 -7.17
N ASN A 126 4.33 9.59 -8.25
CA ASN A 126 4.76 9.96 -9.58
C ASN A 126 3.57 10.59 -10.32
N PRO A 127 3.56 11.92 -10.53
CA PRO A 127 2.46 12.62 -11.19
C PRO A 127 2.34 12.32 -12.68
N ILE A 128 3.38 11.77 -13.33
CA ILE A 128 3.34 11.41 -14.75
C ILE A 128 2.58 10.09 -14.94
N THR A 129 2.92 9.08 -14.15
CA THR A 129 2.26 7.76 -14.21
C THR A 129 1.00 7.67 -13.35
N GLY A 130 0.81 8.63 -12.43
CA GLY A 130 -0.26 8.61 -11.43
C GLY A 130 -0.09 7.47 -10.41
N ARG A 131 1.15 7.03 -10.15
CA ARG A 131 1.45 5.88 -9.29
C ARG A 131 2.18 6.25 -8.02
N THR A 132 1.96 5.45 -6.99
CA THR A 132 2.68 5.57 -5.72
C THR A 132 3.65 4.43 -5.56
N GLU A 133 4.88 4.74 -5.21
CA GLU A 133 5.88 3.76 -4.80
C GLU A 133 6.12 3.86 -3.31
N TRP A 134 6.13 2.70 -2.64
CA TRP A 134 6.40 2.58 -1.22
C TRP A 134 7.67 1.77 -1.02
N LYS A 135 8.57 2.23 -0.16
CA LYS A 135 9.73 1.44 0.29
C LYS A 135 9.87 1.47 1.79
N GLN A 136 10.33 0.35 2.35
CA GLN A 136 10.57 0.16 3.77
C GLN A 136 12.03 -0.21 3.98
N TYR A 137 12.60 0.22 5.10
CA TYR A 137 13.97 -0.10 5.46
C TYR A 137 14.09 -0.33 6.96
N ARG A 138 14.65 -1.48 7.35
CA ARG A 138 14.75 -1.90 8.75
C ARG A 138 16.03 -1.37 9.39
N HIS A 139 15.96 -0.90 10.64
CA HIS A 139 17.12 -0.38 11.40
C HIS A 139 17.89 0.77 10.70
N GLY A 140 17.22 1.55 9.85
CA GLY A 140 17.81 2.70 9.15
C GLY A 140 16.75 3.60 8.52
N GLY A 141 17.22 4.60 7.79
CA GLY A 141 16.41 5.57 7.05
C GLY A 141 16.33 5.23 5.58
N ILE A 142 15.17 5.48 4.98
CA ILE A 142 14.94 5.48 3.54
C ILE A 142 14.04 6.67 3.21
N HIS A 143 14.32 7.34 2.10
CA HIS A 143 13.46 8.36 1.56
C HIS A 143 13.50 8.32 0.04
N GLY A 144 12.41 8.72 -0.61
CA GLY A 144 12.33 8.84 -2.05
C GLY A 144 11.83 10.23 -2.45
N VAL A 145 12.24 10.71 -3.61
CA VAL A 145 11.81 12.01 -4.15
C VAL A 145 11.51 11.83 -5.63
N PHE A 146 10.36 12.35 -6.09
CA PHE A 146 10.10 12.44 -7.52
C PHE A 146 10.89 13.62 -8.10
N ASN A 147 11.76 13.36 -9.06
CA ASN A 147 12.48 14.39 -9.79
C ASN A 147 11.67 14.77 -11.05
N PRO A 148 11.09 15.98 -11.11
CA PRO A 148 10.28 16.41 -12.25
C PRO A 148 11.09 16.66 -13.53
N ILE A 149 12.42 16.76 -13.46
CA ILE A 149 13.30 16.99 -14.62
C ILE A 149 13.61 15.68 -15.33
N THR A 150 13.93 14.63 -14.57
CA THR A 150 14.21 13.30 -15.12
C THR A 150 12.95 12.43 -15.24
N HIS A 151 11.85 12.85 -14.63
CA HIS A 151 10.59 12.10 -14.50
C HIS A 151 10.75 10.74 -13.81
N THR A 152 11.77 10.60 -12.96
CA THR A 152 12.06 9.38 -12.20
C THR A 152 11.97 9.62 -10.71
N ILE A 153 11.73 8.55 -9.94
CA ILE A 153 11.85 8.58 -8.49
C ILE A 153 13.29 8.23 -8.11
N GLU A 154 13.93 9.13 -7.37
CA GLU A 154 15.24 8.90 -6.76
C GLU A 154 15.06 8.37 -5.34
N TRP A 155 15.88 7.40 -4.94
CA TRP A 155 15.80 6.75 -3.64
C TRP A 155 17.16 6.74 -2.98
N GLU A 156 17.19 7.02 -1.68
CA GLU A 156 18.39 6.90 -0.86
C GLU A 156 18.06 6.21 0.46
N ASP A 157 18.99 5.37 0.92
CA ASP A 157 18.91 4.71 2.21
C ASP A 157 20.22 4.83 3.01
N GLY A 158 20.15 4.44 4.28
CA GLY A 158 21.26 4.50 5.21
C GLY A 158 21.02 3.67 6.47
N PHE A 159 21.93 2.73 6.73
CA PHE A 159 21.93 1.96 7.96
C PHE A 159 22.20 2.86 9.16
N GLN A 160 21.41 2.69 10.23
CA GLN A 160 21.48 3.49 11.46
C GLN A 160 21.46 5.02 11.25
N THR A 161 20.88 5.48 10.15
CA THR A 161 21.00 6.87 9.68
C THR A 161 19.64 7.34 9.20
N GLY A 162 19.18 8.50 9.68
CA GLY A 162 18.05 9.20 9.05
C GLY A 162 18.48 9.70 7.67
N VAL A 163 17.62 9.52 6.66
CA VAL A 163 17.87 9.95 5.28
C VAL A 163 16.65 10.73 4.83
N TYR A 164 16.83 11.91 4.24
CA TYR A 164 15.74 12.70 3.69
C TYR A 164 16.19 13.42 2.42
N GLY A 165 15.30 13.50 1.44
CA GLY A 165 15.55 14.18 0.17
C GLY A 165 14.48 15.23 -0.11
N VAL A 166 14.87 16.33 -0.74
CA VAL A 166 13.95 17.38 -1.20
C VAL A 166 14.36 17.81 -2.61
N PHE A 167 13.40 17.93 -3.51
CA PHE A 167 13.66 18.52 -4.81
C PHE A 167 13.84 20.03 -4.68
N ASN A 168 14.97 20.55 -5.14
CA ASN A 168 15.25 21.98 -5.22
C ASN A 168 14.89 22.50 -6.63
N PRO A 169 13.75 23.20 -6.81
CA PRO A 169 13.34 23.72 -8.11
C PRO A 169 14.25 24.83 -8.65
N LYS A 170 14.99 25.54 -7.80
CA LYS A 170 15.95 26.57 -8.23
C LYS A 170 17.18 25.94 -8.88
N LEU A 171 17.63 24.81 -8.35
CA LEU A 171 18.82 24.10 -8.84
C LEU A 171 18.49 22.94 -9.78
N ASN A 172 17.22 22.57 -9.91
CA ASN A 172 16.75 21.44 -10.72
C ASN A 172 17.37 20.08 -10.33
N ILE A 173 17.66 19.89 -9.04
CA ILE A 173 18.25 18.67 -8.49
C ILE A 173 17.54 18.23 -7.20
N VAL A 174 17.68 16.96 -6.84
CA VAL A 174 17.33 16.49 -5.51
C VAL A 174 18.52 16.72 -4.57
N GLU A 175 18.28 17.39 -3.45
CA GLU A 175 19.24 17.52 -2.37
C GLU A 175 18.95 16.49 -1.29
N TRP A 176 20.00 15.79 -0.85
CA TRP A 176 19.92 14.73 0.14
C TRP A 176 20.66 15.13 1.41
N LYS A 177 20.08 14.76 2.57
CA LYS A 177 20.75 14.89 3.86
C LYS A 177 20.63 13.61 4.66
N LYS A 178 21.73 13.25 5.30
CA LYS A 178 21.86 12.06 6.16
C LYS A 178 22.26 12.48 7.57
N PHE A 179 21.73 11.80 8.60
CA PHE A 179 22.08 12.06 9.99
C PHE A 179 22.17 10.77 10.79
N TYR A 180 23.38 10.45 11.27
CA TYR A 180 23.66 9.20 11.98
C TYR A 180 22.99 9.17 13.36
N LYS A 181 22.37 8.03 13.70
CA LYS A 181 21.65 7.78 14.97
C LYS A 181 20.61 8.85 15.33
N GLY A 182 19.95 9.39 14.32
CA GLY A 182 18.87 10.35 14.53
C GLY A 182 18.00 10.50 13.29
N GLY A 183 17.09 11.45 13.38
CA GLY A 183 16.25 11.87 12.28
C GLY A 183 16.75 13.11 11.57
N VAL A 184 16.36 13.24 10.31
CA VAL A 184 16.60 14.41 9.47
C VAL A 184 15.38 14.65 8.61
N HIS A 185 15.02 15.92 8.39
CA HIS A 185 13.92 16.30 7.53
C HIS A 185 14.25 17.62 6.84
N GLY A 186 13.86 17.73 5.58
CA GLY A 186 14.06 18.91 4.77
C GLY A 186 12.73 19.41 4.23
N VAL A 187 12.57 20.73 4.13
CA VAL A 187 11.39 21.34 3.53
C VAL A 187 11.85 22.47 2.62
N TYR A 188 11.37 22.49 1.37
CA TYR A 188 11.60 23.64 0.49
C TYR A 188 10.73 24.82 0.94
N ASN A 189 11.36 25.96 1.22
CA ASN A 189 10.67 27.20 1.54
C ASN A 189 10.57 28.07 0.27
N PRO A 190 9.40 28.14 -0.39
CA PRO A 190 9.22 28.92 -1.61
C PRO A 190 9.26 30.44 -1.38
N SER A 191 9.20 30.93 -0.14
CA SER A 191 9.27 32.37 0.13
C SER A 191 10.70 32.92 0.09
N ILE A 192 11.70 32.05 0.26
CA ILE A 192 13.13 32.41 0.25
C ILE A 192 13.95 31.56 -0.73
N ASP A 193 13.31 30.70 -1.52
CA ASP A 193 13.90 29.81 -2.53
C ASP A 193 15.08 28.96 -2.02
N THR A 194 14.93 28.38 -0.83
CA THR A 194 15.94 27.50 -0.23
C THR A 194 15.30 26.32 0.50
N ILE A 195 16.07 25.25 0.70
CA ILE A 195 15.68 24.12 1.53
C ILE A 195 16.17 24.38 2.95
N GLU A 196 15.26 24.33 3.90
CA GLU A 196 15.58 24.33 5.32
C GLU A 196 15.65 22.90 5.84
N TRP A 197 16.66 22.61 6.65
CA TRP A 197 16.93 21.29 7.19
C TRP A 197 16.96 21.31 8.70
N GLN A 198 16.30 20.36 9.35
CA GLN A 198 16.52 20.05 10.76
C GLN A 198 16.91 18.60 10.99
N THR A 199 17.60 18.38 12.11
CA THR A 199 18.03 17.06 12.59
C THR A 199 17.64 16.89 14.05
N SER A 200 17.37 15.66 14.47
CA SER A 200 17.09 15.34 15.86
C SER A 200 17.77 14.04 16.28
N PHE A 201 18.49 14.06 17.40
CA PHE A 201 19.21 12.88 17.89
C PHE A 201 18.26 11.91 18.60
N HIS A 202 18.35 10.61 18.31
CA HIS A 202 17.48 9.56 18.89
C HIS A 202 15.96 9.80 18.77
N SER A 203 15.54 10.65 17.83
CA SER A 203 14.14 11.05 17.65
C SER A 203 13.81 11.17 16.17
N GLY A 204 12.54 10.98 15.82
CA GLY A 204 12.02 11.39 14.51
C GLY A 204 11.83 12.90 14.47
N ILE A 205 11.89 13.45 13.26
CA ILE A 205 11.62 14.87 13.02
C ILE A 205 10.80 15.04 11.74
N GLY A 206 9.86 15.98 11.78
CA GLY A 206 8.99 16.36 10.67
C GLY A 206 9.00 17.88 10.51
N GLY A 207 8.91 18.34 9.27
CA GLY A 207 8.78 19.74 8.92
C GLY A 207 7.60 19.96 7.97
N VAL A 208 6.91 21.08 8.11
CA VAL A 208 5.81 21.47 7.22
C VAL A 208 5.90 22.95 6.91
N TYR A 209 5.89 23.30 5.63
CA TYR A 209 5.77 24.70 5.21
C TYR A 209 4.33 25.16 5.41
N ASN A 210 4.16 26.25 6.17
CA ASN A 210 2.88 26.90 6.38
C ASN A 210 2.70 28.02 5.33
N PRO A 211 1.82 27.87 4.33
CA PRO A 211 1.65 28.89 3.29
C PRO A 211 1.05 30.20 3.79
N LEU A 212 0.42 30.22 4.98
CA LEU A 212 -0.19 31.42 5.56
C LEU A 212 0.83 32.28 6.28
N THR A 213 1.68 31.67 7.10
CA THR A 213 2.75 32.38 7.83
C THR A 213 4.02 32.52 7.01
N LYS A 214 4.18 31.71 5.95
CA LYS A 214 5.39 31.60 5.13
C LYS A 214 6.62 31.06 5.88
N GLU A 215 6.37 30.35 6.96
CA GLU A 215 7.39 29.76 7.82
C GLU A 215 7.28 28.23 7.81
N ILE A 216 8.36 27.55 8.19
CA ILE A 216 8.35 26.10 8.38
C ILE A 216 8.18 25.81 9.87
N GLU A 217 7.16 25.00 10.18
CA GLU A 217 6.95 24.48 11.52
C GLU A 217 7.62 23.11 11.63
N TRP A 218 8.34 22.92 12.74
CA TRP A 218 9.10 21.71 13.02
C TRP A 218 8.55 21.02 14.26
N LYS A 219 8.52 19.69 14.23
CA LYS A 219 8.15 18.88 15.39
C LYS A 219 9.01 17.62 15.48
N THR A 220 9.39 17.27 16.69
CA THR A 220 10.16 16.06 17.00
C THR A 220 9.30 15.07 17.77
N SER A 221 9.62 13.78 17.62
CA SER A 221 8.98 12.71 18.37
C SER A 221 10.03 11.73 18.90
N PHE A 222 10.12 11.62 20.22
CA PHE A 222 11.12 10.80 20.87
C PHE A 222 10.86 9.31 20.60
N LYS A 223 11.88 8.60 20.12
CA LYS A 223 11.79 7.17 19.74
C LYS A 223 10.59 6.85 18.83
N GLY A 224 10.13 7.79 18.01
CA GLY A 224 8.96 7.61 17.16
C GLY A 224 9.07 8.32 15.82
N GLY A 225 8.33 7.84 14.83
CA GLY A 225 8.14 8.54 13.56
C GLY A 225 7.14 9.66 13.73
N ILE A 226 7.39 10.74 13.00
CA ILE A 226 6.51 11.88 12.91
C ILE A 226 6.42 12.35 11.46
N VAL A 227 5.20 12.62 11.02
CA VAL A 227 4.89 13.29 9.76
C VAL A 227 3.95 14.43 10.03
N GLY A 228 4.09 15.50 9.26
CA GLY A 228 3.17 16.63 9.30
C GLY A 228 2.66 16.97 7.91
N TYR A 229 1.47 17.56 7.84
CA TYR A 229 0.94 18.12 6.62
C TYR A 229 0.12 19.37 6.92
N PHE A 230 0.04 20.28 5.95
CA PHE A 230 -0.85 21.43 6.02
C PHE A 230 -2.23 21.01 5.52
N ASP A 231 -3.23 21.14 6.39
CA ASP A 231 -4.63 20.93 6.05
C ASP A 231 -5.24 22.23 5.53
N TYR A 232 -5.62 22.24 4.25
CA TYR A 232 -6.21 23.41 3.60
C TYR A 232 -7.67 23.68 4.00
N GLU A 233 -8.39 22.68 4.50
CA GLU A 233 -9.77 22.84 4.97
C GLU A 233 -9.78 23.56 6.32
N THR A 234 -8.94 23.10 7.26
CA THR A 234 -8.84 23.71 8.59
C THR A 234 -7.80 24.83 8.67
N GLN A 235 -7.02 25.03 7.61
CA GLN A 235 -5.93 26.01 7.55
C GLN A 235 -4.90 25.86 8.68
N THR A 236 -4.61 24.61 9.06
CA THR A 236 -3.72 24.29 10.18
C THR A 236 -2.78 23.14 9.84
N ILE A 237 -1.64 23.09 10.52
CA ILE A 237 -0.72 21.96 10.42
C ILE A 237 -1.20 20.84 11.34
N LYS A 238 -1.29 19.63 10.78
CA LYS A 238 -1.63 18.41 11.50
C LYS A 238 -0.39 17.54 11.60
N TRP A 239 -0.18 17.01 12.80
CA TRP A 239 0.95 16.12 13.12
C TRP A 239 0.44 14.72 13.45
N ILE A 240 1.12 13.71 12.92
CA ILE A 240 0.86 12.32 13.24
C ILE A 240 2.16 11.69 13.74
N GLU A 241 2.06 11.02 14.89
CA GLU A 241 3.20 10.42 15.58
C GLU A 241 2.93 8.97 15.91
N LYS A 242 3.98 8.15 15.88
CA LYS A 242 3.90 6.75 16.29
C LYS A 242 5.22 6.25 16.86
N TRP A 243 5.16 5.82 18.11
CA TRP A 243 6.29 5.28 18.85
C TRP A 243 6.85 4.02 18.17
N HIS A 244 8.16 3.94 18.00
CA HIS A 244 8.92 2.83 17.37
C HIS A 244 8.54 2.48 15.93
N HIS A 245 7.84 3.38 15.25
CA HIS A 245 7.46 3.19 13.86
C HIS A 245 7.96 4.33 12.99
N GLY A 246 8.47 4.00 11.80
CA GLY A 246 8.48 4.93 10.69
C GLY A 246 7.06 5.14 10.17
N LEU A 247 6.77 6.35 9.68
CA LEU A 247 5.51 6.78 9.11
C LEU A 247 5.75 7.31 7.70
N ALA A 248 4.83 7.04 6.79
CA ALA A 248 4.76 7.66 5.48
C ALA A 248 3.30 8.01 5.20
N LEU A 249 3.09 9.20 4.66
CA LEU A 249 1.80 9.79 4.42
C LEU A 249 1.75 10.24 2.96
N ILE A 250 0.65 9.91 2.31
CA ILE A 250 0.25 10.52 1.05
C ILE A 250 -1.12 11.16 1.23
N SER A 251 -1.27 12.41 0.80
CA SER A 251 -2.52 13.16 0.90
C SER A 251 -2.84 13.88 -0.40
N TRP A 252 -4.11 13.87 -0.79
CA TRP A 252 -4.61 14.63 -1.93
C TRP A 252 -4.58 16.13 -1.60
N ASN A 253 -4.01 16.93 -2.51
CA ASN A 253 -4.03 18.37 -2.42
C ASN A 253 -4.87 18.93 -3.57
N SER A 254 -6.08 19.40 -3.24
CA SER A 254 -7.03 19.97 -4.22
C SER A 254 -6.50 21.22 -4.91
N SER A 255 -5.68 22.03 -4.24
CA SER A 255 -5.09 23.24 -4.83
C SER A 255 -4.06 22.91 -5.91
N MET A 256 -3.33 21.81 -5.75
CA MET A 256 -2.33 21.34 -6.72
C MET A 256 -2.88 20.29 -7.70
N ASN A 257 -4.11 19.82 -7.48
CA ASN A 257 -4.71 18.69 -8.19
C ASN A 257 -3.75 17.48 -8.28
N SER A 258 -3.05 17.20 -7.17
CA SER A 258 -2.02 16.17 -7.09
C SER A 258 -1.88 15.66 -5.66
N TYR A 259 -1.30 14.48 -5.50
CA TYR A 259 -0.92 13.98 -4.18
C TYR A 259 0.39 14.60 -3.70
N LEU A 260 0.43 14.95 -2.41
CA LEU A 260 1.64 15.29 -1.67
C LEU A 260 2.08 14.09 -0.84
N THR A 261 3.38 13.88 -0.73
CA THR A 261 3.97 12.80 0.05
C THR A 261 4.95 13.34 1.06
N THR A 262 4.93 12.76 2.26
CA THR A 262 5.94 13.01 3.29
C THR A 262 6.22 11.72 4.06
N SER A 263 7.40 11.62 4.64
CA SER A 263 7.75 10.48 5.47
C SER A 263 8.58 10.89 6.67
N SER A 264 8.48 10.11 7.73
CA SER A 264 9.30 10.27 8.91
C SER A 264 10.63 9.59 8.66
N CYS A 265 11.71 10.30 8.93
CA CYS A 265 13.04 9.74 8.80
C CYS A 265 13.69 9.81 10.15
N GLY A 266 13.58 8.72 10.91
CA GLY A 266 14.19 8.55 12.22
C GLY A 266 14.82 7.16 12.34
N TRP A 267 15.95 7.09 13.02
CA TRP A 267 16.49 5.82 13.51
C TRP A 267 15.91 5.51 14.89
N TYR A 268 15.31 4.34 15.02
CA TYR A 268 14.75 3.84 16.28
C TYR A 268 15.72 2.78 16.78
N GLY A 269 16.65 3.19 17.64
CA GLY A 269 17.66 2.29 18.17
C GLY A 269 17.08 1.11 18.94
N ASP A 270 17.82 0.00 18.91
CA ASP A 270 17.66 -1.07 19.89
C ASP A 270 18.36 -0.60 21.18
N ASN A 271 17.70 -0.79 22.33
CA ASN A 271 18.31 -0.53 23.64
C ASN A 271 19.56 -1.41 23.85
#